data_AF-A0A926VZJ1-F1
#
_entry.id   AF-A0A926VZJ1-F1
#
_cell.length_a   1.000
_cell.length_b   1.000
_cell.length_c   1.000
_cell.angle_alpha   90.00
_cell.angle_beta   90.00
_cell.angle_gamma   90.00
#
_symmetry.space_group_name_H-M   'P 1'
#
loop_
_entity.id
_entity.type
_entity.pdbx_description
1 polymer ?
#
loop_
_entity_poly.entity_id
_entity_poly.type
_entity_poly.pdbx_seq_one_letter_code
_entity_poly.pdbx_strand_id
1 'polypeptide(L)'
;MLKKTNLADSLRKVSEPEKSTKSVISPDGEPLSNNSSPGVAPSRQGKKAIAGHFDPAVSKQLKQLALSQDTTVQALLSEALNDLFSKYGQKPIA
;
A
#
# COMPACT_ATOMS: atom_id res chain seq x y z
N MET A 1 -40.47 8.45 21.55
CA MET A 1 -39.77 7.17 21.36
C MET A 1 -38.58 7.41 20.44
N LEU A 2 -37.35 7.41 20.97
CA LEU A 2 -36.13 7.79 20.23
C LEU A 2 -35.72 6.66 19.27
N LYS A 3 -35.75 6.91 17.95
CA LYS A 3 -35.23 5.99 16.94
C LYS A 3 -33.71 5.97 17.04
N LYS A 4 -33.15 4.90 17.63
CA LYS A 4 -31.71 4.67 17.67
C LYS A 4 -31.24 4.31 16.26
N THR A 5 -30.48 5.20 15.63
CA THR A 5 -29.84 4.99 14.34
C THR A 5 -28.89 3.80 14.45
N ASN A 6 -29.09 2.77 13.62
CA ASN A 6 -28.27 1.56 13.59
C ASN A 6 -27.13 1.74 12.56
N LEU A 7 -26.01 1.04 12.77
CA LEU A 7 -24.85 0.97 11.87
C LEU A 7 -25.27 0.66 10.41
N ALA A 8 -26.34 -0.13 10.22
CA ALA A 8 -26.92 -0.40 8.91
C ALA A 8 -27.39 0.87 8.16
N ASP A 9 -27.95 1.86 8.85
CA ASP A 9 -28.35 3.14 8.23
C ASP A 9 -27.13 3.99 7.88
N SER A 10 -26.07 3.94 8.69
CA SER A 10 -24.81 4.65 8.41
C SER A 10 -24.09 4.11 7.18
N LEU A 11 -24.10 2.79 6.95
CA LEU A 11 -23.48 2.18 5.77
C LEU A 11 -24.21 2.51 4.46
N ARG A 12 -25.55 2.58 4.50
CA ARG A 12 -26.38 2.94 3.33
C ARG A 12 -26.13 4.37 2.87
N LYS A 13 -25.97 5.29 3.81
CA LYS A 13 -25.69 6.71 3.52
C LYS A 13 -24.33 6.93 2.84
N VAL A 14 -23.38 6.00 3.00
CA VAL A 14 -22.05 6.06 2.36
C VAL A 14 -22.05 5.39 0.99
N SER A 15 -23.06 4.57 0.66
CA SER A 15 -23.13 3.80 -0.59
C SER A 15 -23.94 4.46 -1.71
N GLU A 16 -24.40 5.70 -1.53
CA GLU A 16 -24.97 6.49 -2.62
C GLU A 16 -23.84 6.98 -3.56
N PRO A 17 -23.87 6.62 -4.86
CA PRO A 17 -22.82 6.99 -5.79
C PRO A 17 -23.13 8.36 -6.39
N GLU A 18 -22.52 9.41 -5.85
CA GLU A 18 -22.39 10.71 -6.54
C GLU A 18 -21.45 10.53 -7.76
N LYS A 19 -22.08 10.16 -8.87
CA LYS A 19 -21.91 10.73 -10.21
C LYS A 19 -20.47 11.13 -10.61
N SER A 20 -19.86 10.24 -11.38
CA SER A 20 -18.86 10.48 -12.43
C SER A 20 -18.83 11.92 -12.97
N THR A 21 -17.68 12.60 -12.87
CA THR A 21 -17.17 13.44 -13.97
C THR A 21 -15.65 13.62 -13.94
N LYS A 22 -15.04 13.27 -15.08
CA LYS A 22 -13.87 13.89 -15.74
C LYS A 22 -12.46 13.63 -15.21
N SER A 23 -11.87 12.59 -15.80
CA SER A 23 -10.49 12.58 -16.29
C SER A 23 -10.20 13.84 -17.13
N VAL A 24 -9.21 14.65 -16.71
CA VAL A 24 -8.51 15.61 -17.57
C VAL A 24 -7.02 15.37 -17.37
N ILE A 25 -6.38 14.81 -18.40
CA ILE A 25 -4.94 14.70 -18.53
C ILE A 25 -4.54 15.80 -19.49
N SER A 26 -3.68 16.72 -19.03
CA SER A 26 -2.85 17.54 -19.91
C SER A 26 -1.39 17.38 -19.49
N PRO A 27 -0.46 17.30 -20.45
CA PRO A 27 0.96 17.07 -20.20
C PRO A 27 1.67 18.40 -19.99
N ASP A 28 2.45 18.56 -18.93
CA ASP A 28 3.73 19.26 -18.95
C ASP A 28 4.38 19.21 -17.56
N GLY A 29 5.71 19.33 -17.56
CA GLY A 29 6.64 18.80 -16.56
C GLY A 29 6.59 19.36 -15.13
N GLU A 30 7.47 18.75 -14.32
CA GLU A 30 7.87 18.99 -12.92
C GLU A 30 7.24 18.04 -11.87
N PRO A 31 7.95 17.00 -11.37
CA PRO A 31 7.46 16.19 -10.27
C PRO A 31 7.81 16.84 -8.93
N LEU A 32 7.22 17.99 -8.62
CA LEU A 32 7.03 18.41 -7.22
C LEU A 32 5.83 17.64 -6.66
N SER A 33 6.03 16.34 -6.42
CA SER A 33 4.98 15.42 -5.96
C SER A 33 4.69 15.61 -4.46
N ASN A 34 4.14 16.78 -4.10
CA ASN A 34 3.38 16.98 -2.88
C ASN A 34 1.89 16.74 -3.15
N ASN A 35 1.55 15.67 -3.86
CA ASN A 35 0.19 15.17 -3.93
C ASN A 35 -0.04 14.19 -2.77
N SER A 36 -0.28 14.75 -1.60
CA SER A 36 -1.05 14.05 -0.56
C SER A 36 -2.48 13.93 -1.06
N SER A 37 -2.72 13.02 -2.01
CA SER A 37 -4.07 12.68 -2.44
C SER A 37 -4.86 12.29 -1.19
N PRO A 38 -6.02 12.90 -0.90
CA PRO A 38 -6.83 12.56 0.26
C PRO A 38 -7.32 11.12 0.08
N GLY A 39 -6.56 10.16 0.62
CA GLY A 39 -6.73 8.74 0.37
C GLY A 39 -5.47 7.90 0.53
N VAL A 40 -4.27 8.49 0.47
CA VAL A 40 -3.03 7.74 0.74
C VAL A 40 -2.77 7.67 2.24
N ALA A 41 -2.81 6.45 2.78
CA ALA A 41 -2.48 6.19 4.18
C ALA A 41 -1.08 6.76 4.51
N PRO A 42 -0.87 7.38 5.69
CA PRO A 42 0.41 7.97 6.08
C PRO A 42 1.61 7.02 5.90
N SER A 43 1.40 5.72 6.14
CA SER A 43 2.44 4.69 6.00
C SER A 43 2.95 4.48 4.57
N ARG A 44 2.19 4.92 3.55
CA ARG A 44 2.47 4.76 2.11
C ARG A 44 2.91 6.06 1.44
N GLN A 45 2.89 7.20 2.14
CA GLN A 45 3.35 8.47 1.59
C GLN A 45 4.83 8.38 1.22
N GLY A 46 5.18 8.82 0.01
CA GLY A 46 6.55 8.75 -0.52
C GLY A 46 7.06 7.33 -0.84
N LYS A 47 6.23 6.29 -0.70
CA LYS A 47 6.62 4.89 -0.97
C LYS A 47 5.93 4.37 -2.22
N LYS A 48 6.64 3.55 -2.99
CA LYS A 48 6.10 2.85 -4.16
C LYS A 48 5.96 1.35 -3.86
N ALA A 49 4.87 0.76 -4.29
CA ALA A 49 4.65 -0.68 -4.15
C ALA A 49 5.53 -1.45 -5.15
N ILE A 50 6.25 -2.47 -4.65
CA ILE A 50 6.98 -3.44 -5.46
C ILE A 50 6.18 -4.76 -5.36
N ALA A 51 5.75 -5.30 -6.49
CA ALA A 51 4.92 -6.50 -6.55
C ALA A 51 5.48 -7.52 -7.55
N GLY A 52 5.35 -8.80 -7.23
CA GLY A 52 5.69 -9.93 -8.10
C GLY A 52 4.71 -11.08 -7.88
N HIS A 53 4.53 -11.91 -8.90
CA HIS A 53 3.69 -13.11 -8.82
C HIS A 53 4.53 -14.30 -8.37
N PHE A 54 4.11 -14.98 -7.31
CA PHE A 54 4.78 -16.14 -6.73
C PHE A 54 3.76 -17.23 -6.38
N ASP A 55 4.26 -18.44 -6.14
CA ASP A 55 3.43 -19.54 -5.62
C ASP A 55 2.83 -19.17 -4.25
N PRO A 56 1.55 -19.49 -3.98
CA PRO A 56 0.94 -19.34 -2.66
C PRO A 56 1.77 -19.91 -1.49
N ALA A 57 2.52 -20.99 -1.71
CA ALA A 57 3.41 -21.60 -0.72
C ALA A 57 4.52 -20.62 -0.28
N VAL A 58 5.11 -19.88 -1.22
CA VAL A 58 6.14 -18.87 -0.93
C VAL A 58 5.57 -17.76 -0.04
N SER A 59 4.36 -17.29 -0.33
CA SER A 59 3.69 -16.28 0.49
C SER A 59 3.45 -16.77 1.93
N LYS A 60 3.06 -18.04 2.10
CA LYS A 60 2.86 -18.64 3.43
C LYS A 60 4.17 -18.76 4.18
N GLN A 61 5.22 -19.24 3.54
CA GLN A 61 6.53 -19.41 4.16
C GLN A 61 7.12 -18.06 4.59
N LEU A 62 7.01 -17.02 3.76
CA LEU A 62 7.48 -15.68 4.10
C LEU A 62 6.76 -15.10 5.32
N LYS A 63 5.44 -15.30 5.41
CA LYS A 63 4.65 -14.88 6.59
C LYS A 63 5.03 -15.68 7.84
N GLN A 64 5.22 -16.98 7.70
CA GLN A 64 5.64 -17.82 8.83
C GLN A 64 7.01 -17.38 9.35
N LEU A 65 7.95 -17.06 8.47
CA LEU A 65 9.26 -16.53 8.85
C LEU A 65 9.14 -15.19 9.59
N ALA A 66 8.29 -14.29 9.10
CA ALA A 66 8.04 -13.01 9.77
C ALA A 66 7.50 -13.20 11.19
N LEU A 67 6.58 -14.15 11.38
CA LEU A 67 6.04 -14.50 12.70
C LEU A 67 7.10 -15.14 13.61
N SER A 68 7.96 -16.01 13.10
CA SER A 68 9.00 -16.67 13.89
C SER A 68 10.11 -15.71 14.33
N GLN A 69 10.35 -14.64 13.58
CA GLN A 69 11.40 -13.65 13.85
C GLN A 69 10.87 -12.36 14.48
N ASP A 70 9.60 -12.35 14.94
CA ASP A 70 8.92 -11.19 15.52
C ASP A 70 9.09 -9.90 14.68
N THR A 71 9.04 -10.04 13.35
CA THR A 71 9.27 -8.97 12.39
C THR A 71 8.14 -8.84 11.39
N THR A 72 8.23 -7.88 10.48
CA THR A 72 7.25 -7.66 9.43
C THR A 72 7.72 -8.25 8.10
N VAL A 73 6.77 -8.66 7.26
CA VAL A 73 7.07 -9.08 5.88
C VAL A 73 7.79 -7.97 5.10
N GLN A 74 7.47 -6.70 5.37
CA GLN A 74 8.15 -5.58 4.75
C GLN A 74 9.63 -5.51 5.15
N ALA A 75 9.96 -5.73 6.43
CA ALA A 75 11.34 -5.73 6.90
C ALA A 75 12.17 -6.86 6.28
N LEU A 76 11.60 -8.08 6.20
CA LEU A 76 12.26 -9.20 5.52
C LEU A 76 12.48 -8.93 4.03
N LEU A 77 11.53 -8.28 3.37
CA LEU A 77 11.69 -7.88 1.97
C LEU A 77 12.78 -6.80 1.82
N SER A 78 12.85 -5.82 2.72
CA SER A 78 13.92 -4.82 2.72
C SER A 78 15.30 -5.48 2.86
N GLU A 79 15.45 -6.42 3.79
CA GLU A 79 16.68 -7.20 3.98
C GLU A 79 17.05 -7.98 2.71
N ALA A 80 16.12 -8.77 2.17
CA ALA A 80 16.35 -9.55 0.96
C ALA A 80 16.71 -8.68 -0.25
N LEU A 81 16.12 -7.49 -0.39
CA LEU A 81 16.45 -6.54 -1.45
C LEU A 81 17.84 -5.94 -1.26
N ASN A 82 18.22 -5.58 -0.02
CA ASN A 82 19.54 -5.07 0.30
C ASN A 82 20.64 -6.11 0.05
N ASP A 83 20.38 -7.38 0.39
CA ASP A 83 21.28 -8.49 0.08
C ASP A 83 21.41 -8.72 -1.43
N LEU A 84 20.31 -8.61 -2.17
CA LEU A 84 20.31 -8.69 -3.63
C LEU A 84 21.16 -7.55 -4.22
N PHE A 85 20.95 -6.31 -3.79
CA PHE A 85 21.74 -5.17 -4.26
C PHE A 85 23.22 -5.35 -3.96
N SER A 86 23.57 -5.78 -2.75
CA SER A 86 24.95 -6.04 -2.35
C SER A 86 25.60 -7.11 -3.22
N LYS A 87 24.87 -8.18 -3.54
CA LYS A 87 25.33 -9.25 -4.45
C LYS A 87 25.65 -8.75 -5.86
N TYR A 88 24.96 -7.71 -6.33
CA TYR A 88 25.20 -7.07 -7.63
C TYR A 88 26.10 -5.81 -7.54
N GLY A 89 26.76 -5.57 -6.41
CA GLY A 89 27.64 -4.41 -6.21
C GLY A 89 26.91 -3.06 -6.13
N GLN A 90 25.60 -3.08 -5.88
CA GLN A 90 24.76 -1.91 -5.67
C GLN A 90 24.69 -1.54 -4.18
N LYS A 91 24.34 -0.29 -3.89
CA LYS A 91 24.16 0.18 -2.51
C LYS A 91 22.84 -0.38 -1.93
N PRO A 92 22.81 -0.77 -0.63
CA PRO A 92 21.57 -1.12 0.06
C PRO A 92 20.73 0.14 0.27
N ILE A 93 19.54 0.19 -0.31
CA ILE A 93 18.64 1.36 -0.33
C ILE A 93 17.21 1.03 0.12
N ALA A 94 16.96 -0.20 0.55
CA ALA A 94 15.63 -0.70 0.95
C ALA A 94 15.37 -0.61 2.45
#